data_AF-A0A937E306-F1
#
_entry.id   AF-A0A937E306-F1
#
_cell.length_a   1.000
_cell.length_b   1.000
_cell.length_c   1.000
_cell.angle_alpha   90.00
_cell.angle_beta   90.00
_cell.angle_gamma   90.00
#
_symmetry.space_group_name_H-M   'P 1'
#
loop_
_entity.id
_entity.type
_entity.pdbx_description
1 polymer ?
#
loop_
_entity_poly.entity_id
_entity_poly.type
_entity_poly.pdbx_seq_one_letter_code
_entity_poly.pdbx_strand_id
1 'polypeptide(L)'
;MRATHTLLAGALVLAACGEPASEPADAPTRVASTEGQTGAGPSATPMTLSETLVADVCRAGVGAVFGQPGSEVAVLNRAGGVITVGWRAPVDGGQLTAECRVEGDRVLWRPLDRPVAEENRWMDQPGDPVVTYSLEGSAVMVSQSLPDGTTTTTAEGVTTEEEAR
;
A
#
# COMPACT_ATOMS: atom_id res chain seq x y z
N MET A 1 -16.23 -4.20 50.00
CA MET A 1 -17.65 -3.83 50.03
C MET A 1 -18.02 -3.23 48.69
N ARG A 2 -19.07 -3.79 48.07
CA ARG A 2 -19.96 -3.22 47.02
C ARG A 2 -19.36 -2.88 45.65
N ALA A 3 -19.56 -3.83 44.74
CA ALA A 3 -19.70 -3.62 43.32
C ALA A 3 -20.96 -2.78 43.01
N THR A 4 -20.89 -1.94 41.98
CA THR A 4 -22.06 -1.31 41.39
C THR A 4 -21.92 -1.36 39.87
N HIS A 5 -22.66 -2.26 39.25
CA HIS A 5 -22.93 -2.28 37.82
C HIS A 5 -24.11 -1.35 37.56
N THR A 6 -23.98 -0.46 36.59
CA THR A 6 -25.13 0.28 36.05
C THR A 6 -25.13 0.09 34.54
N LEU A 7 -25.88 -0.93 34.11
CA LEU A 7 -26.41 -1.03 32.76
C LEU A 7 -27.38 0.15 32.56
N LEU A 8 -27.18 0.94 31.51
CA LEU A 8 -28.23 1.80 30.96
C LEU A 8 -28.47 1.41 29.50
N ALA A 9 -29.61 0.77 29.27
CA ALA A 9 -30.14 0.44 27.95
C ALA A 9 -30.77 1.71 27.33
N GLY A 10 -30.23 2.14 26.19
CA GLY A 10 -30.81 3.21 25.37
C GLY A 10 -31.64 2.62 24.23
N ALA A 11 -32.91 3.03 24.16
CA ALA A 11 -33.93 2.50 23.27
C ALA A 11 -33.69 2.81 21.77
N LEU A 12 -33.89 1.79 20.92
CA LEU A 12 -34.11 1.96 19.49
C LEU A 12 -35.48 2.60 19.26
N VAL A 13 -35.53 3.69 18.47
CA VAL A 13 -36.76 4.20 17.88
C VAL A 13 -36.67 3.99 16.37
N LEU A 14 -37.42 2.98 15.88
CA LEU A 14 -37.66 2.73 14.46
C LEU A 14 -38.71 3.71 13.95
N ALA A 15 -38.29 4.70 13.18
CA ALA A 15 -39.19 5.48 12.33
C ALA A 15 -39.37 4.73 10.99
N ALA A 16 -40.33 3.82 10.95
CA ALA A 16 -40.83 3.22 9.71
C ALA A 16 -42.10 3.97 9.28
N CYS A 17 -41.99 4.88 8.31
CA CYS A 17 -43.12 5.55 7.68
C CYS A 17 -43.24 5.12 6.22
N GLY A 18 -44.37 4.49 5.88
CA GLY A 18 -45.20 4.87 4.73
C GLY A 18 -44.74 4.51 3.31
N GLU A 19 -45.31 3.42 2.78
CA GLU A 19 -45.64 3.13 1.37
C GLU A 19 -46.55 4.23 0.75
N PRO A 20 -46.93 4.27 -0.56
CA PRO A 20 -46.39 3.69 -1.82
C PRO A 20 -46.13 4.78 -2.90
N ALA A 21 -45.43 4.45 -3.99
CA ALA A 21 -45.51 5.24 -5.23
C ALA A 21 -45.24 4.41 -6.49
N SER A 22 -46.34 4.07 -7.17
CA SER A 22 -46.56 4.02 -8.61
C SER A 22 -45.38 3.81 -9.55
N GLU A 23 -45.39 2.64 -10.18
CA GLU A 23 -44.89 2.41 -11.54
C GLU A 23 -45.63 3.34 -12.53
N PRO A 24 -44.89 3.95 -13.47
CA PRO A 24 -45.25 3.73 -14.86
C PRO A 24 -44.06 3.46 -15.78
N ALA A 25 -44.39 2.72 -16.84
CA ALA A 25 -43.68 2.51 -18.09
C ALA A 25 -42.84 3.70 -18.57
N ASP A 26 -41.62 3.46 -19.04
CA ASP A 26 -41.36 3.27 -20.47
C ASP A 26 -39.89 2.89 -20.67
N ALA A 27 -39.61 2.17 -21.76
CA ALA A 27 -38.31 1.61 -22.06
C ALA A 27 -37.32 2.69 -22.51
N PRO A 28 -36.07 2.71 -22.02
CA PRO A 28 -35.01 3.38 -22.76
C PRO A 28 -34.54 2.46 -23.88
N THR A 29 -34.92 2.81 -25.11
CA THR A 29 -34.20 2.45 -26.33
C THR A 29 -32.71 2.65 -26.09
N ARG A 30 -31.96 1.55 -25.95
CA ARG A 30 -30.50 1.57 -25.94
C ARG A 30 -30.03 1.86 -27.37
N VAL A 31 -29.97 3.14 -27.71
CA VAL A 31 -29.17 3.61 -28.84
C VAL A 31 -27.73 3.15 -28.62
N ALA A 32 -27.22 2.44 -29.61
CA ALA A 32 -25.83 2.04 -29.71
C ALA A 32 -24.92 3.25 -29.52
N SER A 33 -24.08 3.20 -28.48
CA SER A 33 -22.92 4.07 -28.37
C SER A 33 -21.77 3.39 -29.09
N THR A 34 -21.63 3.71 -30.37
CA THR A 34 -20.42 3.42 -31.14
C THR A 34 -19.43 4.57 -30.89
N GLU A 35 -18.24 4.20 -30.42
CA GLU A 35 -16.95 4.87 -30.59
C GLU A 35 -16.74 6.28 -30.04
N GLY A 36 -15.67 6.43 -29.24
CA GLY A 36 -15.02 7.72 -29.10
C GLY A 36 -14.36 8.01 -27.76
N GLN A 37 -13.57 7.09 -27.19
CA GLN A 37 -12.55 7.52 -26.24
C GLN A 37 -11.24 6.78 -26.48
N THR A 38 -10.74 6.88 -27.71
CA THR A 38 -9.30 6.84 -27.97
C THR A 38 -8.74 8.21 -27.59
N GLY A 39 -8.69 8.48 -26.29
CA GLY A 39 -7.69 9.38 -25.75
C GLY A 39 -6.40 8.58 -25.72
N ALA A 40 -5.51 8.79 -26.69
CA ALA A 40 -4.10 8.49 -26.50
C ALA A 40 -3.63 9.38 -25.35
N GLY A 41 -3.81 8.92 -24.12
CA GLY A 41 -3.07 9.44 -22.99
C GLY A 41 -1.58 9.36 -23.32
N PRO A 42 -0.75 10.28 -22.80
CA PRO A 42 0.68 10.23 -23.04
C PRO A 42 1.14 8.81 -22.69
N SER A 43 1.66 8.10 -23.70
CA SER A 43 2.38 6.85 -23.47
C SER A 43 3.44 7.17 -22.43
N ALA A 44 3.24 6.66 -21.22
CA ALA A 44 4.22 6.77 -20.16
C ALA A 44 5.47 6.05 -20.68
N THR A 45 6.45 6.85 -21.10
CA THR A 45 7.81 6.36 -21.32
C THR A 45 8.22 5.69 -20.00
N PRO A 46 8.81 4.49 -20.01
CA PRO A 46 9.24 3.87 -18.75
C PRO A 46 10.25 4.82 -18.10
N MET A 47 9.80 5.55 -17.08
CA MET A 47 10.67 6.36 -16.24
C MET A 47 11.58 5.36 -15.56
N THR A 48 12.82 5.28 -16.03
CA THR A 48 13.84 4.55 -15.31
C THR A 48 14.09 5.37 -14.05
N LEU A 49 13.61 4.89 -12.92
CA LEU A 49 13.85 5.56 -11.64
C LEU A 49 15.36 5.65 -11.39
N SER A 50 15.81 6.75 -10.79
CA SER A 50 17.18 6.81 -10.28
C SER A 50 17.35 5.81 -9.14
N GLU A 51 18.57 5.33 -8.93
CA GLU A 51 18.85 4.36 -7.86
C GLU A 51 18.51 4.92 -6.46
N THR A 52 18.70 6.22 -6.25
CA THR A 52 18.28 6.90 -5.01
C THR A 52 16.76 6.85 -4.83
N LEU A 53 15.99 7.12 -5.89
CA LEU A 53 14.53 7.05 -5.83
C LEU A 53 14.03 5.62 -5.63
N VAL A 54 14.67 4.63 -6.25
CA VAL A 54 14.39 3.21 -5.99
C VAL A 54 14.63 2.88 -4.52
N ALA A 55 15.71 3.39 -3.93
CA ALA A 55 16.00 3.18 -2.53
C ALA A 55 14.93 3.82 -1.61
N ASP A 56 14.49 5.05 -1.89
CA ASP A 56 13.42 5.71 -1.13
C ASP A 56 12.09 4.96 -1.26
N VAL A 57 11.72 4.54 -2.47
CA VAL A 57 10.52 3.71 -2.70
C VAL A 57 10.62 2.37 -1.95
N CYS A 58 11.80 1.75 -1.93
CA CYS A 58 12.01 0.50 -1.22
C CYS A 58 11.92 0.67 0.30
N ARG A 59 12.48 1.74 0.87
CA ARG A 59 12.33 2.07 2.29
C ARG A 59 10.86 2.25 2.65
N ALA A 60 10.12 2.98 1.82
CA ALA A 60 8.72 3.26 2.06
C ALA A 60 7.82 2.03 1.91
N GLY A 61 8.03 1.26 0.84
CA GLY A 61 7.28 0.03 0.57
C GLY A 61 7.50 -1.03 1.66
N VAL A 62 8.75 -1.30 2.02
CA VAL A 62 9.07 -2.26 3.10
C VAL A 62 8.62 -1.70 4.46
N GLY A 63 8.80 -0.41 4.70
CA GLY A 63 8.32 0.26 5.91
C GLY A 63 6.83 0.05 6.12
N ALA A 64 6.01 0.35 5.10
CA ALA A 64 4.57 0.16 5.15
C ALA A 64 4.16 -1.30 5.48
N VAL A 65 4.84 -2.29 4.89
CA VAL A 65 4.59 -3.72 5.15
C VAL A 65 4.82 -4.09 6.62
N PHE A 66 5.87 -3.56 7.23
CA PHE A 66 6.28 -3.91 8.59
C PHE A 66 5.87 -2.87 9.65
N GLY A 67 5.03 -1.91 9.27
CA GLY A 67 4.57 -0.83 10.15
C GLY A 67 5.72 0.04 10.68
N GLN A 68 6.76 0.23 9.87
CA GLN A 68 7.89 1.11 10.16
C GLN A 68 7.80 2.35 9.27
N PRO A 69 8.09 3.56 9.79
CA PRO A 69 8.29 4.70 8.90
C PRO A 69 9.57 4.46 8.07
N GLY A 70 9.57 4.86 6.81
CA GLY A 70 10.70 4.68 5.90
C GLY A 70 11.97 5.38 6.38
N SER A 71 11.85 6.43 7.19
CA SER A 71 12.99 7.08 7.86
C SER A 71 13.72 6.16 8.85
N GLU A 72 13.02 5.20 9.46
CA GLU A 72 13.58 4.18 10.36
C GLU A 72 14.09 2.92 9.63
N VAL A 73 13.75 2.79 8.35
CA VAL A 73 14.27 1.74 7.46
C VAL A 73 15.55 2.23 6.79
N ALA A 74 16.69 1.64 7.13
CA ALA A 74 17.99 2.00 6.55
C ALA A 74 18.30 1.24 5.27
N VAL A 75 18.98 1.87 4.32
CA VAL A 75 19.54 1.21 3.14
C VAL A 75 20.91 0.64 3.50
N LEU A 76 21.05 -0.68 3.41
CA LEU A 76 22.27 -1.41 3.80
C LEU A 76 23.16 -1.73 2.60
N ASN A 77 22.55 -2.03 1.45
CA ASN A 77 23.28 -2.37 0.22
C ASN A 77 22.43 -2.06 -1.02
N ARG A 78 23.11 -1.81 -2.14
CA ARG A 78 22.50 -1.60 -3.46
C ARG A 78 23.25 -2.44 -4.49
N ALA A 79 22.59 -3.40 -5.11
CA ALA A 79 23.23 -4.28 -6.09
C ALA A 79 22.23 -4.80 -7.13
N GLY A 80 22.53 -4.63 -8.42
CA GLY A 80 21.76 -5.24 -9.50
C GLY A 80 20.27 -4.87 -9.53
N GLY A 81 19.92 -3.64 -9.11
CA GLY A 81 18.52 -3.19 -9.01
C GLY A 81 17.77 -3.72 -7.79
N VAL A 82 18.44 -4.44 -6.89
CA VAL A 82 17.92 -4.88 -5.60
C VAL A 82 18.53 -4.02 -4.50
N ILE A 83 17.67 -3.52 -3.61
CA ILE A 83 18.04 -2.74 -2.44
C ILE A 83 17.87 -3.65 -1.22
N THR A 84 18.95 -3.84 -0.46
CA THR A 84 18.87 -4.46 0.86
C THR A 84 18.60 -3.37 1.88
N VAL A 85 17.53 -3.53 2.65
CA VAL A 85 17.15 -2.61 3.73
C VAL A 85 17.13 -3.32 5.08
N GLY A 86 17.20 -2.56 6.15
CA GLY A 86 17.05 -3.10 7.50
C GLY A 86 16.53 -2.09 8.50
N TRP A 87 15.91 -2.60 9.55
CA TRP A 87 15.34 -1.81 10.65
C TRP A 87 15.46 -2.58 11.96
N ARG A 88 15.21 -1.89 13.07
CA ARG A 88 15.24 -2.49 14.41
C ARG A 88 13.93 -3.23 14.68
N ALA A 89 14.01 -4.45 15.18
CA ALA A 89 12.86 -5.24 15.61
C ALA A 89 12.14 -4.53 16.77
N PRO A 90 10.80 -4.37 16.72
CA PRO A 90 10.07 -3.59 17.72
C PRO A 90 10.12 -4.14 19.15
N VAL A 91 10.30 -5.45 19.33
CA VAL A 91 10.16 -6.11 20.63
C VAL A 91 11.50 -6.30 21.34
N ASP A 92 12.48 -6.92 20.68
CA ASP A 92 13.77 -7.29 21.26
C ASP A 92 14.93 -6.40 20.79
N GLY A 93 14.68 -5.54 19.81
CA GLY A 93 15.70 -4.64 19.25
C GLY A 93 16.73 -5.32 18.36
N GLY A 94 16.48 -6.57 17.94
CA GLY A 94 17.29 -7.25 16.93
C GLY A 94 17.28 -6.51 15.59
N GLN A 95 18.17 -6.89 14.69
CA GLN A 95 18.18 -6.34 13.32
C GLN A 95 17.29 -7.22 12.44
N LEU A 96 16.32 -6.60 11.77
CA LEU A 96 15.55 -7.21 10.69
C LEU A 96 16.04 -6.67 9.35
N THR A 97 15.95 -7.50 8.32
CA THR A 97 16.45 -7.24 6.98
C THR A 97 15.45 -7.72 5.93
N ALA A 98 15.42 -7.00 4.82
CA ALA A 98 14.64 -7.37 3.65
C ALA A 98 15.39 -6.95 2.39
N GLU A 99 15.11 -7.64 1.28
CA GLU A 99 15.43 -7.16 -0.05
C GLU A 99 14.18 -6.61 -0.71
N CYS A 100 14.39 -5.60 -1.54
CA CYS A 100 13.36 -4.93 -2.30
C CYS A 100 13.84 -4.64 -3.72
N ARG A 101 12.93 -4.72 -4.69
CA ARG A 101 13.12 -4.24 -6.05
C ARG A 101 11.83 -3.63 -6.57
N VAL A 102 11.97 -2.71 -7.51
CA VAL A 102 10.83 -2.03 -8.14
C VAL A 102 10.59 -2.61 -9.54
N GLU A 103 9.35 -3.01 -9.80
CA GLU A 103 8.90 -3.51 -11.10
C GLU A 103 7.64 -2.76 -11.53
N GLY A 104 7.77 -1.83 -12.48
CA GLY A 104 6.67 -0.93 -12.84
C GLY A 104 6.29 -0.04 -11.66
N ASP A 105 5.03 -0.11 -11.24
CA ASP A 105 4.48 0.57 -10.05
C ASP A 105 4.50 -0.31 -8.79
N ARG A 106 5.09 -1.50 -8.86
CA ARG A 106 5.10 -2.46 -7.74
C ARG A 106 6.43 -2.43 -6.98
N VAL A 107 6.31 -2.58 -5.67
CA VAL A 107 7.43 -2.87 -4.77
C VAL A 107 7.40 -4.37 -4.45
N LEU A 108 8.29 -5.14 -5.07
CA LEU A 108 8.49 -6.53 -4.69
C LEU A 108 9.50 -6.61 -3.58
N TRP A 109 9.22 -7.44 -2.58
CA TRP A 109 10.10 -7.59 -1.42
C TRP A 109 10.18 -9.04 -0.97
N ARG A 110 11.24 -9.35 -0.22
CA ARG A 110 11.38 -10.58 0.54
C ARG A 110 12.05 -10.30 1.88
N PRO A 111 11.63 -10.95 2.97
CA PRO A 111 12.41 -10.90 4.19
C PRO A 111 13.69 -11.72 4.00
N LEU A 112 14.73 -11.36 4.75
CA LEU A 112 15.95 -12.14 4.84
C LEU A 112 16.05 -12.78 6.23
N ASP A 113 16.97 -13.75 6.34
CA ASP A 113 17.40 -14.37 7.59
C ASP A 113 16.26 -14.99 8.42
N ARG A 114 15.17 -15.41 7.77
CA ARG A 114 14.10 -16.18 8.41
C ARG A 114 14.57 -17.61 8.69
N PRO A 115 14.18 -18.21 9.83
CA PRO A 115 14.63 -19.54 10.22
C PRO A 115 14.13 -20.65 9.28
N VAL A 116 13.02 -20.41 8.60
CA VAL A 116 12.43 -21.32 7.60
C VAL A 116 12.77 -20.78 6.21
N ALA A 117 13.39 -21.61 5.36
CA ALA A 117 13.92 -21.15 4.07
C ALA A 117 12.82 -20.60 3.15
N GLU A 118 11.64 -21.23 3.18
CA GLU A 118 10.47 -20.87 2.39
C GLU A 118 9.91 -19.48 2.77
N GLU A 119 10.19 -18.98 3.97
CA GLU A 119 9.80 -17.65 4.40
C GLU A 119 10.67 -16.55 3.78
N ASN A 120 11.88 -16.88 3.28
CA ASN A 120 12.81 -15.94 2.63
C ASN A 120 12.53 -15.75 1.13
N ARG A 121 11.31 -16.06 0.67
CA ARG A 121 10.91 -15.95 -0.73
C ARG A 121 10.42 -14.55 -1.08
N TRP A 122 10.45 -14.23 -2.37
CA TRP A 122 9.78 -13.06 -2.91
C TRP A 122 8.26 -13.14 -2.71
N MET A 123 7.67 -12.00 -2.37
CA MET A 123 6.23 -11.82 -2.20
C MET A 123 5.58 -11.49 -3.56
N ASP A 124 5.63 -12.46 -4.48
CA ASP A 124 5.18 -12.35 -5.86
C ASP A 124 4.14 -13.41 -6.27
N GLN A 125 3.63 -14.18 -5.30
CA GLN A 125 2.67 -15.26 -5.52
C GLN A 125 1.22 -14.83 -5.31
N PRO A 126 0.25 -15.56 -5.88
CA PRO A 126 -1.16 -15.37 -5.54
C PRO A 126 -1.38 -15.56 -4.04
N GLY A 127 -2.03 -14.59 -3.41
CA GLY A 127 -2.24 -14.59 -1.96
C GLY A 127 -1.11 -13.92 -1.16
N ASP A 128 -0.12 -13.32 -1.81
CA ASP A 128 0.80 -12.40 -1.15
C ASP A 128 0.22 -10.98 -1.08
N PRO A 129 0.64 -10.17 -0.10
CA PRO A 129 0.40 -8.74 -0.11
C PRO A 129 0.94 -8.08 -1.38
N VAL A 130 0.13 -7.24 -2.01
CA VAL A 130 0.56 -6.42 -3.14
C VAL A 130 0.92 -5.03 -2.62
N VAL A 131 2.15 -4.59 -2.88
CA VAL A 131 2.62 -3.25 -2.56
C VAL A 131 2.83 -2.48 -3.85
N THR A 132 2.16 -1.35 -3.99
CA THR A 132 2.34 -0.40 -5.09
C THR A 132 2.80 0.94 -4.57
N TYR A 133 3.38 1.74 -5.47
CA TYR A 133 3.75 3.11 -5.17
C TYR A 133 3.36 4.07 -6.29
N SER A 134 3.16 5.33 -5.94
CA SER A 134 3.10 6.45 -6.86
C SER A 134 3.91 7.63 -6.32
N LEU A 135 4.26 8.57 -7.19
CA LEU A 135 4.99 9.78 -6.80
C LEU A 135 4.03 10.97 -6.85
N GLU A 136 3.89 11.67 -5.73
CA GLU A 136 3.10 12.89 -5.60
C GLU A 136 4.02 14.04 -5.17
N GLY A 137 4.48 14.83 -6.14
CA GLY A 137 5.48 15.88 -5.89
C GLY A 137 6.78 15.28 -5.35
N SER A 138 7.11 15.59 -4.09
CA SER A 138 8.27 15.07 -3.37
C SER A 138 7.91 13.96 -2.37
N ALA A 139 6.74 13.33 -2.50
CA ALA A 139 6.30 12.24 -1.65
C ALA A 139 6.15 10.93 -2.45
N VAL A 140 6.52 9.83 -1.83
CA VAL A 140 6.14 8.48 -2.24
C VAL A 140 4.84 8.13 -1.54
N MET A 141 3.80 7.88 -2.33
CA MET A 141 2.58 7.27 -1.85
C MET A 141 2.72 5.77 -1.98
N VAL A 142 2.56 5.04 -0.87
CA VAL A 142 2.61 3.57 -0.85
C VAL A 142 1.23 3.02 -0.54
N SER A 143 0.75 2.08 -1.33
CA SER A 143 -0.48 1.33 -1.07
C SER A 143 -0.17 -0.15 -0.89
N GLN A 144 -0.65 -0.73 0.20
CA GLN A 144 -0.58 -2.17 0.46
C GLN A 144 -1.98 -2.76 0.41
N SER A 145 -2.19 -3.75 -0.44
CA SER A 145 -3.40 -4.56 -0.48
C SER A 145 -3.12 -5.97 0.01
N LEU A 146 -3.90 -6.42 0.99
CA LEU A 146 -3.83 -7.77 1.56
C LEU A 146 -4.77 -8.73 0.80
N PRO A 147 -4.56 -10.05 0.92
CA PRO A 147 -5.35 -11.06 0.21
C PRO A 147 -6.84 -11.08 0.59
N ASP A 148 -7.18 -10.53 1.75
CA ASP A 148 -8.55 -10.36 2.24
C ASP A 148 -9.26 -9.14 1.63
N GLY A 149 -8.57 -8.36 0.80
CA GLY A 149 -9.05 -7.12 0.18
C GLY A 149 -8.78 -5.87 1.02
N THR A 150 -8.26 -6.00 2.23
CA THR A 150 -7.90 -4.85 3.08
C THR A 150 -6.79 -4.05 2.39
N THR A 151 -6.97 -2.73 2.29
CA THR A 151 -5.98 -1.83 1.68
C THR A 151 -5.62 -0.71 2.64
N THR A 152 -4.31 -0.44 2.78
CA THR A 152 -3.76 0.67 3.57
C THR A 152 -2.88 1.53 2.69
N THR A 153 -2.96 2.85 2.85
CA THR A 153 -2.15 3.82 2.10
C THR A 153 -1.40 4.74 3.05
N THR A 154 -0.11 4.96 2.78
CA THR A 154 0.77 5.83 3.57
C THR A 154 1.55 6.76 2.64
N ALA A 155 1.79 7.99 3.08
CA ALA A 155 2.59 8.98 2.36
C ALA A 155 3.94 9.17 3.08
N GLU A 156 5.05 9.12 2.35
CA GLU A 156 6.38 9.35 2.88
C GLU A 156 7.15 10.37 2.04
N GLY A 157 7.90 11.27 2.68
CA GLY A 157 8.74 12.23 1.97
C GLY A 157 9.94 11.55 1.30
N VAL A 158 10.26 11.94 0.07
CA VAL A 158 11.49 11.56 -0.63
C VAL A 158 12.64 12.39 -0.09
N THR A 159 13.75 11.74 0.27
CA THR A 159 14.95 12.47 0.73
C THR A 159 15.66 13.05 -0.49
N THR A 160 15.53 14.35 -0.76
CA THR A 160 16.37 14.99 -1.78
C THR A 160 17.77 15.22 -1.20
N GLU A 161 18.82 14.73 -1.88
CA GLU A 161 20.23 14.83 -1.49
C GLU A 161 20.75 16.27 -1.22
N GLU A 162 19.92 17.30 -1.34
CA GLU A 162 20.27 18.70 -1.10
C GLU A 162 20.41 19.09 0.38
N GLU A 163 19.82 18.34 1.33
CA GLU A 163 19.91 18.66 2.78
C GLU A 163 21.17 18.08 3.49
N ALA A 164 22.15 17.59 2.74
CA ALA A 164 23.36 16.95 3.30
C ALA A 164 24.67 17.74 3.07
N ARG A 165 24.61 19.05 2.76
CA ARG A 165 25.80 19.90 2.58
C ARG A 165 25.88 21.06 3.57
#